data_AF-A0A5C6YL17-F1
#
_entry.id   AF-A0A5C6YL17-F1
#
_cell.length_a   1.000
_cell.length_b   1.000
_cell.length_c   1.000
_cell.angle_alpha   90.00
_cell.angle_beta   90.00
_cell.angle_gamma   90.00
#
_symmetry.space_group_name_H-M   'P 1'
#
loop_
_entity.id
_entity.type
_entity.pdbx_description
1 polymer ?
#
loop_
_entity_poly.entity_id
_entity_poly.type
_entity_poly.pdbx_seq_one_letter_code
_entity_poly.pdbx_strand_id
1 'polypeptide(L)' 'MSEPLIRLDGVSKSFALPDGRRFEAVREASLSVHAGEVLGLIGRSGAGKSTLL' A
#
# COMPACT_ATOMS: atom_id res chain seq x y z
N MET A 1 -20.17 12.97 0.83
CA MET A 1 -19.55 11.72 0.34
C MET A 1 -19.77 10.65 1.40
N SER A 2 -20.08 9.41 1.01
CA SER A 2 -20.22 8.29 1.96
C SER A 2 -18.87 7.95 2.59
N GLU A 3 -18.89 7.27 3.74
CA GLU A 3 -17.68 6.73 4.36
C GLU A 3 -16.97 5.76 3.38
N PRO A 4 -15.63 5.81 3.26
CA PRO A 4 -14.89 4.88 2.41
C PRO A 4 -15.03 3.45 2.92
N LEU A 5 -15.18 2.50 2.00
CA LEU A 5 -15.28 1.07 2.31
C LEU A 5 -13.92 0.48 2.69
N ILE A 6 -12.85 0.98 2.06
CA ILE A 6 -11.46 0.65 2.39
C ILE A 6 -10.74 1.97 2.69
N ARG A 7 -10.01 2.03 3.82
CA ARG A 7 -9.18 3.16 4.18
C ARG A 7 -7.82 2.68 4.68
N LEU A 8 -6.76 3.17 4.06
CA LEU A 8 -5.39 3.10 4.56
C LEU A 8 -4.97 4.50 5.01
N ASP A 9 -4.34 4.58 6.18
CA ASP A 9 -3.89 5.84 6.77
C ASP A 9 -2.45 5.67 7.27
N GLY A 10 -1.48 6.20 6.52
CA GLY A 10 -0.05 6.16 6.87
C GLY A 10 0.53 4.75 6.96
N VAL A 11 0.00 3.78 6.22
CA VAL A 11 0.38 2.37 6.35
C VAL A 11 1.79 2.14 5.79
N SER A 12 2.64 1.51 6.59
CA SER A 12 4.00 1.14 6.20
C SER A 12 4.23 -0.36 6.32
N LYS A 13 5.04 -0.93 5.42
CA LYS A 13 5.43 -2.35 5.45
C LYS A 13 6.91 -2.51 5.15
N SER A 14 7.60 -3.18 6.05
CA SER A 14 8.99 -3.60 5.85
C SER A 14 9.15 -5.12 5.93
N PHE A 15 10.16 -5.63 5.22
CA PHE A 15 10.61 -7.02 5.28
C PHE A 15 12.03 -7.07 5.83
N ALA A 16 12.34 -8.09 6.64
CA ALA A 16 13.71 -8.37 7.05
C ALA A 16 14.46 -9.06 5.90
N LEU A 17 15.69 -8.63 5.66
CA LEU A 17 16.60 -9.23 4.67
C LEU A 17 17.60 -10.17 5.35
N PRO A 18 18.17 -11.14 4.62
CA PRO A 18 19.14 -12.10 5.19
C PRO A 18 20.40 -11.47 5.78
N ASP A 19 20.79 -10.28 5.30
CA ASP A 19 21.93 -9.51 5.80
C ASP A 19 21.63 -8.68 7.06
N GLY A 20 20.42 -8.85 7.64
CA GLY A 20 19.97 -8.13 8.82
C GLY A 20 19.38 -6.74 8.54
N ARG A 21 19.40 -6.27 7.29
CA ARG A 21 18.78 -4.99 6.92
C ARG A 21 17.25 -5.13 6.83
N ARG A 22 16.56 -3.99 6.82
CA ARG A 22 15.13 -3.91 6.48
C ARG A 22 14.94 -3.30 5.09
N PHE A 23 14.08 -3.94 4.30
CA PHE A 23 13.57 -3.37 3.05
C PHE A 23 12.17 -2.81 3.29
N GLU A 24 12.02 -1.50 3.14
CA GLU A 24 10.75 -0.81 3.27
C GLU A 24 10.01 -0.82 1.93
N ALA A 25 9.05 -1.74 1.80
CA ALA A 25 8.30 -1.99 0.57
C ALA A 25 7.13 -1.01 0.39
N VAL A 26 6.52 -0.56 1.49
CA VAL A 26 5.46 0.46 1.50
C VAL A 26 5.83 1.49 2.57
N ARG A 27 5.74 2.77 2.24
CA ARG A 27 6.13 3.91 3.10
C ARG A 27 4.95 4.85 3.25
N GLU A 28 4.41 4.94 4.45
CA GLU A 28 3.34 5.88 4.85
C GLU A 28 2.22 6.04 3.79
N ALA A 29 1.74 4.92 3.25
CA ALA A 29 0.74 4.93 2.20
C ALA A 29 -0.66 5.23 2.76
N SER A 30 -1.30 6.25 2.20
CA SER A 30 -2.70 6.59 2.47
C SER A 30 -3.53 6.52 1.19
N LEU A 31 -4.65 5.82 1.25
CA LEU A 31 -5.64 5.76 0.18
C LEU A 31 -7.02 5.44 0.75
N SER A 32 -8.05 5.78 0.01
CA SER A 32 -9.43 5.42 0.30
C SER A 32 -10.11 4.89 -0.94
N VAL A 33 -10.96 3.87 -0.78
CA VAL A 33 -11.81 3.34 -1.86
C VAL A 33 -13.25 3.32 -1.38
N HIS A 34 -14.13 3.98 -2.10
CA HIS A 34 -15.56 4.02 -1.81
C HIS A 34 -16.30 2.82 -2.41
N ALA A 35 -17.48 2.51 -1.86
CA ALA A 35 -18.32 1.45 -2.41
C ALA A 35 -18.69 1.74 -3.88
N GLY A 36 -18.41 0.78 -4.76
CA GLY A 36 -18.64 0.90 -6.21
C GLY A 36 -17.52 1.61 -6.98
N GLU A 37 -16.46 2.08 -6.31
CA GLU A 37 -15.30 2.68 -6.96
C GLU A 37 -14.35 1.62 -7.52
N VAL A 38 -13.79 1.90 -8.71
CA VAL A 38 -12.71 1.11 -9.30
C VAL A 38 -11.41 1.90 -9.19
N LEU A 39 -10.49 1.46 -8.33
CA LEU A 39 -9.18 2.06 -8.15
C LEU A 39 -8.12 1.29 -8.96
N GLY A 40 -7.37 1.97 -9.82
CA GLY A 40 -6.21 1.41 -10.52
C GLY A 40 -4.90 1.74 -9.81
N LEU A 41 -4.15 0.74 -9.35
CA LEU A 41 -2.81 0.91 -8.77
C LEU A 41 -1.73 0.53 -9.78
N ILE A 42 -1.01 1.53 -10.32
CA ILE A 42 0.03 1.35 -11.33
C ILE A 42 1.42 1.74 -10.82
N GLY A 43 2.46 1.19 -11.44
CA GLY A 43 3.85 1.48 -11.08
C GLY A 43 4.82 0.38 -11.52
N ARG A 44 6.11 0.70 -11.57
CA ARG A 44 7.18 -0.23 -12.00
C ARG A 44 7.19 -1.53 -11.18
N SER A 45 7.80 -2.59 -11.72
CA SER A 45 8.06 -3.82 -10.96
C SER A 45 8.83 -3.49 -9.67
N GLY A 46 8.47 -4.11 -8.55
CA GLY A 46 9.07 -3.87 -7.24
C GLY A 46 8.60 -2.61 -6.51
N ALA A 47 7.65 -1.83 -7.03
CA ALA A 47 7.17 -0.59 -6.38
C ALA A 47 6.24 -0.79 -5.16
N GLY A 48 6.10 -2.01 -4.63
CA GLY A 48 5.25 -2.27 -3.45
C GLY A 48 3.76 -2.50 -3.70
N LYS A 49 3.30 -2.50 -4.97
CA LYS A 49 1.87 -2.66 -5.33
C LYS A 49 1.22 -3.92 -4.75
N SER A 50 1.82 -5.10 -4.98
CA SER A 50 1.34 -6.38 -4.45
C SER A 50 1.59 -6.57 -2.95
N THR A 51 2.30 -5.63 -2.31
CA THR A 51 2.43 -5.59 -0.85
C THR A 51 1.33 -4.74 -0.23
N LEU A 52 0.79 -3.77 -1.00
CA LEU A 52 -0.28 -2.87 -0.58
C LEU A 52 -1.68 -3.48 -0.77
N LEU A 53 -1.84 -4.34 -1.79
CA LEU A 53 -3.04 -5.15 -2.06
C LEU A 53 -2.98 -6.49 -1.31
#